data_AF-I7ATT9-F1
#
_entry.id   AF-I7ATT9-F1
#
_cell.length_a   1.000
_cell.length_b   1.000
_cell.length_c   1.000
_cell.angle_alpha   90.00
_cell.angle_beta   90.00
_cell.angle_gamma   90.00
#
_symmetry.space_group_name_H-M   'P 1'
#
loop_
_entity.id
_entity.type
_entity.pdbx_description
1 polymer ?
#
loop_
_entity_poly.entity_id
_entity_poly.type
_entity_poly.pdbx_seq_one_letter_code
_entity_poly.pdbx_strand_id
1 'polypeptide(L)'
;MMSLISPINSLFEMEEIERDREAVRRMKKFDKETMEAAHSESLKSKRISYIPNLVSMSTSKHAKKSTKPGVLSLKIRSMSTRNILFAVSESFRNIDKKIIRKLERIKEELIKRDDLFECIVDHIESMDVIEDELFSWYPGLKTSDILSFFLDLMPNLLERYKKYFVKSLVLHQDPKKKILNVLRDRLHKNLQCFDIIERDLELFSKFSKNLSPEGRIITSSYWCEDDDKCEDALRLFPQLEDRVCLSPDVCVELFHPLSHAEVQINGRDLVVSFVQLNDLLTRNSRSLDFWMREGIVDKDWVYL
;
A
#
# COMPACT_ATOMS: atom_id res chain seq x y z
N MET A 1 -22.10 -39.65 20.69
CA MET A 1 -21.00 -40.04 21.59
C MET A 1 -20.10 -38.83 21.80
N MET A 2 -20.36 -38.02 22.83
CA MET A 2 -19.47 -36.95 23.25
C MET A 2 -18.39 -37.58 24.14
N SER A 3 -17.15 -37.60 23.63
CA SER A 3 -15.97 -38.00 24.37
C SER A 3 -15.69 -36.96 25.46
N LEU A 4 -16.02 -37.29 26.71
CA LEU A 4 -15.48 -36.63 27.89
C LEU A 4 -13.96 -36.81 27.89
N ILE A 5 -13.23 -35.81 27.40
CA ILE A 5 -11.78 -35.74 27.60
C ILE A 5 -11.57 -35.57 29.10
N SER A 6 -11.00 -36.62 29.70
CA SER A 6 -10.70 -36.70 31.13
C SER A 6 -9.87 -35.49 31.59
N PRO A 7 -10.25 -34.80 32.69
CA PRO A 7 -9.46 -33.72 33.31
C PRO A 7 -8.07 -34.17 33.82
N ILE A 8 -7.78 -35.47 33.79
CA ILE A 8 -6.55 -36.05 34.33
C ILE A 8 -5.34 -35.77 33.41
N ASN A 9 -5.55 -35.65 32.08
CA ASN A 9 -4.44 -35.41 31.15
C ASN A 9 -3.90 -33.97 31.23
N SER A 10 -4.75 -32.97 31.51
CA SER A 10 -4.30 -31.57 31.58
C SER A 10 -3.48 -31.25 32.83
N LEU A 11 -3.72 -31.97 33.94
CA LEU A 11 -2.92 -31.87 35.16
C LEU A 11 -1.50 -32.44 34.96
N PHE A 12 -1.39 -33.58 34.27
CA PHE A 12 -0.10 -34.19 33.94
C PHE A 12 0.74 -33.30 33.01
N GLU A 13 0.11 -32.70 31.99
CA GLU A 13 0.78 -31.78 31.08
C GLU A 13 1.27 -30.50 31.79
N MET A 14 0.49 -29.97 32.75
CA MET A 14 0.93 -28.81 33.53
C MET A 14 2.13 -29.12 34.45
N GLU A 15 2.17 -30.29 35.08
CA GLU A 15 3.32 -30.70 35.90
C GLU A 15 4.58 -30.93 35.07
N GLU A 16 4.44 -31.38 33.82
CA GLU A 16 5.56 -31.55 32.91
C GLU A 16 6.14 -30.21 32.45
N ILE A 17 5.29 -29.22 32.14
CA ILE A 17 5.73 -27.88 31.77
C ILE A 17 6.42 -27.17 32.95
N GLU A 18 5.91 -27.31 34.17
CA GLU A 18 6.50 -26.63 35.33
C GLU A 18 7.87 -27.21 35.70
N ARG A 19 8.09 -28.53 35.51
CA ARG A 19 9.42 -29.14 35.66
C ARG A 19 10.43 -28.61 34.63
N ASP A 20 10.02 -28.41 33.39
CA ASP A 20 10.89 -27.83 32.35
C ASP A 20 11.18 -26.35 32.64
N ARG A 21 10.21 -25.60 33.18
CA ARG A 21 10.43 -24.22 33.68
C ARG A 21 11.42 -24.18 34.83
N GLU A 22 11.35 -25.12 35.75
CA GLU A 22 12.28 -25.19 36.88
C GLU A 22 13.69 -25.53 36.43
N ALA A 23 13.84 -26.44 35.45
CA ALA A 23 15.13 -26.72 34.82
C ALA A 23 15.74 -25.45 34.20
N VAL A 24 14.94 -24.67 33.47
CA VAL A 24 15.35 -23.37 32.90
C VAL A 24 15.72 -22.36 33.99
N ARG A 25 14.95 -22.27 35.10
CA ARG A 25 15.26 -21.36 36.24
C ARG A 25 16.57 -21.71 36.95
N ARG A 26 16.97 -22.99 36.97
CA ARG A 26 18.23 -23.44 37.60
C ARG A 26 19.47 -23.15 36.75
N MET A 27 19.31 -22.81 35.47
CA MET A 27 20.44 -22.46 34.61
C MET A 27 21.01 -21.09 34.99
N LYS A 28 22.31 -21.05 35.29
CA LYS A 28 23.02 -19.79 35.58
C LYS A 28 23.40 -19.02 34.31
N LYS A 29 23.42 -19.68 33.14
CA LYS A 29 23.77 -19.09 31.83
C LYS A 29 22.92 -19.74 30.74
N PHE A 30 22.42 -18.93 29.81
CA PHE A 30 21.66 -19.35 28.63
C PHE A 30 22.58 -19.41 27.41
N ASP A 31 23.56 -20.31 27.43
CA ASP A 31 24.36 -20.63 26.25
C ASP A 31 23.83 -21.89 25.55
N LYS A 32 24.26 -22.08 24.30
CA LYS A 32 23.75 -23.15 23.43
C LYS A 32 24.02 -24.55 24.01
N GLU A 33 25.20 -24.75 24.58
CA GLU A 33 25.63 -26.04 25.14
C GLU A 33 24.81 -26.41 26.38
N THR A 34 24.57 -25.45 27.27
CA THR A 34 23.78 -25.70 28.49
C THR A 34 22.31 -25.97 28.16
N MET A 35 21.76 -25.30 27.14
CA MET A 35 20.38 -25.51 26.68
C MET A 35 20.20 -26.86 25.98
N GLU A 36 21.16 -27.27 25.14
CA GLU A 36 21.14 -28.58 24.48
C GLU A 36 21.24 -29.71 25.51
N ALA A 37 22.10 -29.56 26.53
CA ALA A 37 22.22 -30.52 27.61
C ALA A 37 20.90 -30.70 28.38
N ALA A 38 20.23 -29.59 28.72
CA ALA A 38 18.97 -29.63 29.47
C ALA A 38 17.79 -30.14 28.65
N HIS A 39 17.74 -29.83 27.34
CA HIS A 39 16.77 -30.41 26.42
C HIS A 39 16.95 -31.93 26.32
N SER A 40 18.19 -32.41 26.16
CA SER A 40 18.49 -33.84 26.16
C SER A 40 18.17 -34.51 27.49
N GLU A 41 18.33 -33.83 28.62
CA GLU A 41 17.97 -34.35 29.94
C GLU A 41 16.44 -34.43 30.14
N SER A 42 15.70 -33.39 29.73
CA SER A 42 14.23 -33.38 29.76
C SER A 42 13.66 -34.54 28.92
N LEU A 43 14.20 -34.76 27.71
CA LEU A 43 13.81 -35.87 26.82
C LEU A 43 14.14 -37.27 27.35
N LYS A 44 15.05 -37.42 28.32
CA LYS A 44 15.29 -38.73 28.97
C LYS A 44 14.15 -39.12 29.91
N SER A 45 13.47 -38.12 30.48
CA SER A 45 12.40 -38.31 31.46
C SER A 45 11.00 -38.18 30.88
N LYS A 46 10.85 -37.56 29.70
CA LYS A 46 9.58 -37.26 29.04
C LYS A 46 9.67 -37.42 27.53
N ARG A 47 8.54 -37.64 26.88
CA ARG A 47 8.45 -37.80 25.42
C ARG A 47 8.55 -36.47 24.66
N ILE A 48 8.22 -35.36 25.30
CA ILE A 48 8.22 -34.01 24.73
C ILE A 48 8.91 -33.07 25.71
N SER A 49 9.78 -32.19 25.20
CA SER A 49 10.43 -31.14 25.99
C SER A 49 9.97 -29.76 25.54
N TYR A 50 9.60 -28.92 26.50
CA TYR A 50 9.13 -27.55 26.25
C TYR A 50 10.25 -26.51 26.39
N ILE A 51 11.45 -26.93 26.83
CA ILE A 51 12.63 -26.08 27.03
C ILE A 51 12.96 -25.18 25.81
N PRO A 52 12.89 -25.66 24.54
CA PRO A 52 13.15 -24.81 23.38
C PRO A 52 12.14 -23.67 23.17
N ASN A 53 10.93 -23.81 23.73
CA ASN A 53 9.85 -22.83 23.63
C ASN A 53 9.78 -21.88 24.83
N LEU A 54 10.44 -22.22 25.95
CA LEU A 54 10.41 -21.44 27.20
C LEU A 54 11.42 -20.30 27.22
N VAL A 55 12.44 -20.31 26.35
CA VAL A 55 13.45 -19.26 26.26
C VAL A 55 13.55 -18.78 24.82
N SER A 56 13.25 -17.50 24.57
CA SER A 56 13.49 -16.91 23.25
C SER A 56 14.99 -16.97 22.98
N MET A 57 15.40 -17.73 21.96
CA MET A 57 16.75 -17.71 21.43
C MET A 57 17.01 -16.34 20.81
N SER A 58 17.29 -15.34 21.65
CA SER A 58 17.89 -14.10 21.18
C SER A 58 19.27 -14.48 20.65
N THR A 59 19.38 -14.54 19.34
CA THR A 59 20.66 -14.62 18.65
C THR A 59 21.36 -13.27 18.87
N SER A 60 21.93 -13.10 20.07
CA SER A 60 22.69 -11.93 20.46
C SER A 60 24.02 -11.92 19.72
N LYS A 61 24.00 -11.40 18.50
CA LYS A 61 25.11 -10.61 17.96
C LYS A 61 24.53 -9.44 17.17
N HIS A 62 24.24 -8.35 17.89
CA HIS A 62 24.31 -7.01 17.34
C HIS A 62 25.76 -6.73 16.92
N ALA A 63 26.16 -7.26 15.77
CA ALA A 63 27.27 -6.70 15.02
C ALA A 63 26.69 -5.59 14.15
N LYS A 64 26.78 -4.35 14.64
CA LYS A 64 26.80 -3.15 13.80
C LYS A 64 28.03 -3.26 12.89
N LYS A 65 27.98 -4.09 11.86
CA LYS A 65 28.91 -4.06 10.74
C LYS A 65 28.25 -3.19 9.69
N SER A 66 28.82 -1.99 9.51
CA SER A 66 28.72 -1.17 8.32
C SER A 66 28.86 -2.06 7.07
N THR A 67 27.75 -2.49 6.49
CA THR A 67 27.74 -3.33 5.30
C THR A 67 27.73 -2.44 4.08
N LYS A 68 28.89 -2.39 3.41
CA LYS A 68 28.95 -2.27 1.96
C LYS A 68 27.81 -3.12 1.35
N PRO A 69 27.08 -2.63 0.34
CA PRO A 69 25.98 -3.37 -0.26
C PRO A 69 26.49 -4.73 -0.73
N GLY A 70 25.94 -5.81 -0.18
CA GLY A 70 26.25 -7.16 -0.63
C GLY A 70 25.85 -7.34 -2.09
N VAL A 71 26.42 -8.37 -2.74
CA VAL A 71 26.14 -8.71 -4.16
C VAL A 71 24.63 -8.80 -4.45
N LEU A 72 23.82 -9.23 -3.48
CA LEU A 72 22.36 -9.28 -3.60
C LEU A 72 21.67 -7.91 -3.56
N SER A 73 22.11 -6.97 -2.73
CA SER A 73 21.55 -5.60 -2.74
C SER A 73 21.92 -4.87 -4.03
N LEU A 74 23.09 -5.16 -4.60
CA LEU A 74 23.48 -4.62 -5.91
C LEU A 74 22.58 -5.18 -7.02
N LYS A 75 22.27 -6.49 -6.99
CA LYS A 75 21.38 -7.13 -7.96
C LYS A 75 19.93 -6.63 -7.87
N ILE A 76 19.41 -6.40 -6.66
CA ILE A 76 18.05 -5.86 -6.45
C ILE A 76 17.99 -4.41 -6.93
N ARG A 77 19.00 -3.59 -6.63
CA ARG A 77 19.04 -2.18 -7.08
C ARG A 77 18.99 -2.06 -8.60
N SER A 78 19.61 -2.98 -9.34
CA SER A 78 19.57 -2.99 -10.81
C SER A 78 18.26 -3.53 -11.41
N MET A 79 17.36 -4.13 -10.62
CA MET A 79 16.10 -4.67 -11.13
C MET A 79 15.01 -3.61 -11.19
N SER A 80 14.08 -3.72 -12.14
CA SER A 80 12.86 -2.92 -12.18
C SER A 80 11.95 -3.26 -10.99
N THR A 81 11.13 -2.30 -10.56
CA THR A 81 10.26 -2.45 -9.38
C THR A 81 9.28 -3.61 -9.59
N ARG A 82 8.69 -3.68 -10.78
CA ARG A 82 7.83 -4.80 -11.22
C ARG A 82 8.49 -6.17 -11.07
N ASN A 83 9.75 -6.32 -11.50
CA ASN A 83 10.45 -7.60 -11.40
C ASN A 83 10.76 -7.98 -9.95
N ILE A 84 11.01 -6.98 -9.09
CA ILE A 84 11.18 -7.22 -7.65
C ILE A 84 9.87 -7.69 -7.04
N LEU A 85 8.75 -7.01 -7.31
CA LEU A 85 7.43 -7.40 -6.80
C LEU A 85 7.04 -8.81 -7.24
N PHE A 86 7.29 -9.17 -8.51
CA PHE A 86 7.07 -10.52 -9.00
C PHE A 86 7.91 -11.56 -8.26
N ALA A 87 9.21 -11.29 -8.08
CA ALA A 87 10.08 -12.18 -7.32
C ALA A 87 9.66 -12.32 -5.84
N VAL A 88 9.13 -11.25 -5.24
CA VAL A 88 8.57 -11.29 -3.88
C VAL A 88 7.32 -12.16 -3.83
N SER A 89 6.38 -11.98 -4.76
CA SER A 89 5.15 -12.77 -4.86
C SER A 89 5.45 -14.27 -5.00
N GLU A 90 6.36 -14.64 -5.90
CA GLU A 90 6.85 -16.03 -6.04
C GLU A 90 7.55 -16.55 -4.78
N SER A 91 8.21 -15.67 -4.03
CA SER A 91 8.86 -16.04 -2.76
C SER A 91 7.86 -16.34 -1.64
N PHE A 92 6.67 -15.72 -1.65
CA PHE A 92 5.60 -16.04 -0.71
C PHE A 92 4.97 -17.42 -0.97
N ARG A 93 5.02 -17.93 -2.21
CA ARG A 93 4.60 -19.30 -2.53
C ARG A 93 5.56 -20.36 -2.02
N ASN A 94 6.86 -20.06 -1.95
CA ASN A 94 7.93 -20.99 -1.60
C ASN A 94 8.78 -20.48 -0.43
N ILE A 95 8.17 -20.32 0.76
CA ILE A 95 8.82 -19.66 1.90
C ILE A 95 9.91 -20.52 2.54
N ASP A 96 11.10 -19.93 2.71
CA ASP A 96 12.23 -20.45 3.50
C ASP A 96 12.67 -19.38 4.53
N LYS A 97 13.23 -19.79 5.68
CA LYS A 97 13.76 -18.89 6.72
C LYS A 97 14.80 -17.90 6.17
N LYS A 98 15.53 -18.27 5.11
CA LYS A 98 16.47 -17.37 4.41
C LYS A 98 15.76 -16.26 3.63
N ILE A 99 14.54 -16.50 3.17
CA ILE A 99 13.73 -15.53 2.41
C ILE A 99 13.19 -14.45 3.33
N ILE A 100 12.79 -14.80 4.56
CA ILE A 100 12.31 -13.82 5.56
C ILE A 100 13.32 -12.68 5.77
N ARG A 101 14.59 -13.00 5.98
CA ARG A 101 15.67 -12.00 6.13
C ARG A 101 15.95 -11.20 4.85
N LYS A 102 15.61 -11.75 3.67
CA LYS A 102 15.75 -11.04 2.39
C LYS A 102 14.56 -10.10 2.16
N LEU A 103 13.35 -10.46 2.59
CA LEU A 103 12.15 -9.64 2.45
C LEU A 103 12.30 -8.30 3.16
N GLU A 104 12.85 -8.26 4.38
CA GLU A 104 13.10 -7.00 5.09
C GLU A 104 14.02 -6.05 4.30
N ARG A 105 15.08 -6.59 3.68
CA ARG A 105 16.00 -5.80 2.83
C ARG A 105 15.34 -5.34 1.54
N ILE A 106 14.50 -6.18 0.95
CA ILE A 106 13.74 -5.82 -0.26
C ILE A 106 12.75 -4.70 0.09
N LYS A 107 12.07 -4.79 1.23
CA LYS A 107 11.16 -3.76 1.74
C LYS A 107 11.86 -2.40 1.84
N GLU A 108 13.04 -2.35 2.47
CA GLU A 108 13.83 -1.12 2.62
C GLU A 108 14.24 -0.47 1.28
N GLU A 109 14.48 -1.27 0.24
CA GLU A 109 14.84 -0.77 -1.09
C GLU A 109 13.59 -0.37 -1.89
N LEU A 110 12.47 -1.10 -1.76
CA LEU A 110 11.21 -0.78 -2.45
C LEU A 110 10.59 0.54 -1.96
N ILE A 111 10.63 0.83 -0.65
CA ILE A 111 10.08 2.07 -0.08
C ILE A 111 10.72 3.32 -0.69
N LYS A 112 11.97 3.22 -1.18
CA LYS A 112 12.71 4.35 -1.76
C LYS A 112 12.37 4.61 -3.22
N ARG A 113 11.51 3.81 -3.83
CA ARG A 113 11.20 3.90 -5.25
C ARG A 113 9.92 4.70 -5.47
N ASP A 114 10.01 5.69 -6.36
CA ASP A 114 8.90 6.59 -6.65
C ASP A 114 7.77 5.89 -7.44
N ASP A 115 8.13 4.91 -8.28
CA ASP A 115 7.22 4.13 -9.15
C ASP A 115 6.53 2.95 -8.42
N LEU A 116 6.70 2.86 -7.11
CA LEU A 116 6.25 1.72 -6.33
C LEU A 116 4.72 1.56 -6.37
N PHE A 117 3.99 2.68 -6.29
CA PHE A 117 2.54 2.66 -6.26
C PHE A 117 1.97 2.08 -7.56
N GLU A 118 2.39 2.62 -8.70
CA GLU A 118 1.97 2.16 -10.02
C GLU A 118 2.31 0.69 -10.23
N CYS A 119 3.51 0.28 -9.81
CA CYS A 119 3.94 -1.12 -9.92
C CYS A 119 3.11 -2.07 -9.04
N ILE A 120 2.69 -1.67 -7.84
CA ILE A 120 1.82 -2.48 -6.98
C ILE A 120 0.45 -2.66 -7.64
N VAL A 121 -0.16 -1.57 -8.12
CA VAL A 121 -1.46 -1.61 -8.78
C VAL A 121 -1.42 -2.51 -10.02
N ASP A 122 -0.40 -2.34 -10.86
CA ASP A 122 -0.18 -3.18 -12.05
C ASP A 122 0.02 -4.64 -11.70
N HIS A 123 0.79 -4.90 -10.64
CA HIS A 123 1.07 -6.26 -10.21
C HIS A 123 -0.21 -6.97 -9.77
N ILE A 124 -1.00 -6.36 -8.89
CA ILE A 124 -2.26 -6.94 -8.40
C ILE A 124 -3.24 -7.17 -9.56
N GLU A 125 -3.35 -6.22 -10.49
CA GLU A 125 -4.22 -6.36 -11.66
C GLU A 125 -3.79 -7.55 -12.55
N SER A 126 -2.48 -7.82 -12.63
CA SER A 126 -1.91 -8.93 -13.42
C SER A 126 -1.92 -10.30 -12.74
N MET A 127 -2.17 -10.39 -11.43
CA MET A 127 -2.19 -11.67 -10.72
C MET A 127 -3.45 -12.46 -11.10
N ASP A 128 -3.35 -13.69 -11.59
CA ASP A 128 -4.54 -14.48 -11.96
C ASP A 128 -5.42 -14.80 -10.75
N VAL A 129 -4.79 -15.35 -9.70
CA VAL A 129 -5.43 -15.75 -8.45
C VAL A 129 -4.72 -15.06 -7.29
N ILE A 130 -5.50 -14.52 -6.37
CA ILE A 130 -5.02 -13.92 -5.14
C ILE A 130 -5.31 -14.94 -4.04
N GLU A 131 -4.25 -15.62 -3.62
CA GLU A 131 -4.33 -16.68 -2.62
C GLU A 131 -4.63 -16.08 -1.24
N ASP A 132 -5.54 -16.72 -0.50
CA ASP A 132 -5.92 -16.29 0.84
C ASP A 132 -4.79 -16.51 1.87
N GLU A 133 -4.82 -15.73 2.95
CA GLU A 133 -3.89 -15.83 4.09
C GLU A 133 -3.74 -17.25 4.66
N LEU A 134 -4.79 -18.07 4.55
CA LEU A 134 -4.80 -19.45 5.03
C LEU A 134 -3.81 -20.37 4.28
N PHE A 135 -3.41 -20.02 3.06
CA PHE A 135 -2.47 -20.81 2.26
C PHE A 135 -1.00 -20.48 2.54
N SER A 136 -0.73 -19.38 3.25
CA SER A 136 0.61 -18.78 3.34
C SER A 136 1.05 -18.51 4.78
N TRP A 137 0.43 -19.15 5.78
CA TRP A 137 0.87 -19.01 7.16
C TRP A 137 2.18 -19.76 7.44
N TYR A 138 3.21 -19.02 7.85
CA TYR A 138 4.50 -19.58 8.26
C TYR A 138 4.95 -19.01 9.62
N PRO A 139 5.40 -19.87 10.56
CA PRO A 139 5.87 -19.42 11.86
C PRO A 139 7.05 -18.44 11.75
N GLY A 140 6.92 -17.25 12.34
CA GLY A 140 7.97 -16.22 12.41
C GLY A 140 7.95 -15.18 11.29
N LEU A 141 7.00 -15.23 10.36
CA LEU A 141 6.72 -14.15 9.42
C LEU A 141 5.75 -13.14 10.02
N LYS A 142 6.04 -11.84 9.85
CA LYS A 142 5.14 -10.76 10.27
C LYS A 142 3.96 -10.59 9.30
N THR A 143 4.18 -10.86 8.03
CA THR A 143 3.20 -10.78 6.94
C THR A 143 2.93 -12.18 6.43
N SER A 144 1.68 -12.61 6.47
CA SER A 144 1.24 -13.91 5.97
C SER A 144 1.22 -13.95 4.45
N ASP A 145 0.77 -12.88 3.79
CA ASP A 145 0.63 -12.85 2.33
C ASP A 145 1.25 -11.61 1.66
N ILE A 146 1.21 -11.62 0.32
CA ILE A 146 1.73 -10.55 -0.54
C ILE A 146 0.97 -9.22 -0.36
N LEU A 147 -0.33 -9.27 -0.03
CA LEU A 147 -1.15 -8.07 0.14
C LEU A 147 -0.83 -7.37 1.46
N SER A 148 -0.71 -8.14 2.54
CA SER A 148 -0.22 -7.69 3.83
C SER A 148 1.17 -7.10 3.70
N PHE A 149 2.03 -7.71 2.87
CA PHE A 149 3.32 -7.13 2.53
C PHE A 149 3.19 -5.78 1.81
N PHE A 150 2.27 -5.62 0.85
CA PHE A 150 2.04 -4.32 0.20
C PHE A 150 1.46 -3.27 1.14
N LEU A 151 0.53 -3.63 2.02
CA LEU A 151 -0.03 -2.73 3.02
C LEU A 151 1.03 -2.30 4.04
N ASP A 152 1.93 -3.20 4.43
CA ASP A 152 3.07 -2.91 5.31
C ASP A 152 4.17 -2.10 4.59
N LEU A 153 4.29 -2.25 3.27
CA LEU A 153 5.21 -1.48 2.43
C LEU A 153 4.71 -0.05 2.20
N MET A 154 3.39 0.11 2.04
CA MET A 154 2.74 1.39 1.76
C MET A 154 1.48 1.56 2.61
N PRO A 155 1.62 2.06 3.86
CA PRO A 155 0.48 2.24 4.76
C PRO A 155 -0.61 3.18 4.23
N ASN A 156 -0.24 4.12 3.35
CA ASN A 156 -1.14 5.05 2.67
C ASN A 156 -1.63 4.54 1.30
N LEU A 157 -1.53 3.24 1.02
CA LEU A 157 -1.93 2.65 -0.27
C LEU A 157 -3.39 2.99 -0.62
N LEU A 158 -4.29 2.95 0.36
CA LEU A 158 -5.72 3.23 0.15
C LEU A 158 -5.96 4.69 -0.27
N GLU A 159 -5.29 5.64 0.37
CA GLU A 159 -5.39 7.07 0.05
C GLU A 159 -4.82 7.36 -1.35
N ARG A 160 -3.65 6.79 -1.66
CA ARG A 160 -3.04 6.90 -3.00
C ARG A 160 -3.93 6.25 -4.07
N TYR A 161 -4.53 5.11 -3.76
CA TYR A 161 -5.44 4.42 -4.65
C TYR A 161 -6.72 5.24 -4.87
N LYS A 162 -7.28 5.89 -3.84
CA LYS A 162 -8.41 6.83 -4.00
C LYS A 162 -8.06 7.97 -4.97
N LYS A 163 -6.89 8.60 -4.80
CA LYS A 163 -6.41 9.67 -5.69
C LYS A 163 -6.26 9.18 -7.13
N TYR A 164 -5.68 8.01 -7.33
CA TYR A 164 -5.58 7.36 -8.64
C TYR A 164 -6.95 7.07 -9.25
N PHE A 165 -7.86 6.47 -8.49
CA PHE A 165 -9.20 6.09 -8.91
C PHE A 165 -10.00 7.30 -9.38
N VAL A 166 -10.02 8.37 -8.57
CA VAL A 166 -10.68 9.63 -8.91
C VAL A 166 -10.05 10.26 -10.15
N LYS A 167 -8.72 10.30 -10.23
CA LYS A 167 -8.02 10.84 -11.41
C LYS A 167 -8.39 10.08 -12.69
N SER A 168 -8.41 8.75 -12.66
CA SER A 168 -8.83 7.94 -13.81
C SER A 168 -10.26 8.25 -14.23
N LEU A 169 -11.19 8.34 -13.28
CA LEU A 169 -12.59 8.66 -13.57
C LEU A 169 -12.79 10.05 -14.19
N VAL A 170 -12.08 11.05 -13.67
CA VAL A 170 -12.09 12.43 -14.19
C VAL A 170 -11.54 12.47 -15.62
N LEU A 171 -10.45 11.74 -15.88
CA LEU A 171 -9.86 11.61 -17.21
C LEU A 171 -10.61 10.64 -18.14
N HIS A 172 -11.82 10.20 -17.76
CA HIS A 172 -12.63 9.27 -18.56
C HIS A 172 -11.94 7.94 -18.87
N GLN A 173 -11.01 7.51 -18.01
CA GLN A 173 -10.31 6.24 -18.10
C GLN A 173 -10.95 5.21 -17.15
N ASP A 174 -10.99 3.95 -17.57
CA ASP A 174 -11.45 2.86 -16.71
C ASP A 174 -10.43 2.60 -15.59
N PRO A 175 -10.81 2.79 -14.31
CA PRO A 175 -9.90 2.52 -13.21
C PRO A 175 -9.71 1.01 -13.05
N LYS A 176 -8.53 0.62 -12.55
CA LYS A 176 -8.19 -0.78 -12.25
C LYS A 176 -9.00 -1.31 -11.07
N LYS A 177 -10.03 -2.12 -11.34
CA LYS A 177 -11.01 -2.54 -10.31
C LYS A 177 -10.55 -3.72 -9.47
N LYS A 178 -9.59 -4.54 -9.93
CA LYS A 178 -9.21 -5.76 -9.19
C LYS A 178 -8.64 -5.44 -7.82
N ILE A 179 -7.75 -4.44 -7.76
CA ILE A 179 -7.17 -3.98 -6.48
C ILE A 179 -8.26 -3.48 -5.51
N LEU A 180 -9.31 -2.81 -5.99
CA LEU A 180 -10.41 -2.36 -5.13
C LEU A 180 -11.15 -3.55 -4.49
N ASN A 181 -11.45 -4.59 -5.27
CA ASN A 181 -12.11 -5.80 -4.76
C ASN A 181 -11.24 -6.47 -3.69
N VAL A 182 -9.94 -6.57 -3.95
CA VAL A 182 -8.97 -7.17 -3.03
C VAL A 182 -8.87 -6.37 -1.72
N LEU A 183 -8.84 -5.04 -1.81
CA LEU A 183 -8.88 -4.19 -0.63
C LEU A 183 -10.22 -4.31 0.12
N ARG A 184 -11.33 -4.53 -0.58
CA ARG A 184 -12.67 -4.74 0.00
C ARG A 184 -12.75 -6.00 0.84
N ASP A 185 -12.15 -7.07 0.36
CA ASP A 185 -12.10 -8.34 1.06
C ASP A 185 -11.21 -8.28 2.31
N ARG A 186 -10.17 -7.43 2.31
CA ARG A 186 -9.18 -7.36 3.40
C ARG A 186 -9.46 -6.29 4.45
N LEU A 187 -9.78 -5.07 4.03
CA LEU A 187 -9.82 -3.92 4.94
C LEU A 187 -11.19 -3.75 5.60
N HIS A 188 -12.28 -4.23 4.99
CA HIS A 188 -13.70 -4.20 5.44
C HIS A 188 -14.28 -2.86 5.95
N LYS A 189 -13.43 -1.87 6.27
CA LYS A 189 -13.72 -0.56 6.84
C LYS A 189 -12.90 0.46 6.03
N ASN A 190 -13.49 1.61 5.73
CA ASN A 190 -12.92 2.72 4.94
C ASN A 190 -13.07 2.65 3.40
N LEU A 191 -13.96 1.79 2.86
CA LEU A 191 -14.20 1.72 1.40
C LEU A 191 -15.53 2.31 0.95
N GLN A 192 -16.34 2.80 1.88
CA GLN A 192 -17.64 3.42 1.57
C GLN A 192 -17.50 4.62 0.62
N CYS A 193 -16.37 5.31 0.65
CA CYS A 193 -16.11 6.41 -0.28
C CYS A 193 -16.12 5.97 -1.75
N PHE A 194 -15.59 4.78 -2.08
CA PHE A 194 -15.60 4.25 -3.44
C PHE A 194 -17.03 3.92 -3.90
N ASP A 195 -17.82 3.31 -3.01
CA ASP A 195 -19.22 3.00 -3.32
C ASP A 195 -20.05 4.29 -3.53
N ILE A 196 -19.76 5.36 -2.79
CA ILE A 196 -20.40 6.67 -2.98
C ILE A 196 -19.96 7.31 -4.30
N ILE A 197 -18.67 7.27 -4.64
CA ILE A 197 -18.14 7.77 -5.92
C ILE A 197 -18.80 7.05 -7.10
N GLU A 198 -18.94 5.73 -7.04
CA GLU A 198 -19.61 4.94 -8.09
C GLU A 198 -21.10 5.32 -8.19
N ARG A 199 -21.80 5.46 -7.06
CA ARG A 199 -23.20 5.89 -7.04
C ARG A 199 -23.40 7.32 -7.56
N ASP A 200 -22.52 8.25 -7.23
CA ASP A 200 -22.56 9.62 -7.75
C ASP A 200 -22.57 9.59 -9.29
N LEU A 201 -21.66 8.81 -9.89
CA LEU A 201 -21.59 8.67 -11.35
C LEU A 201 -22.89 8.12 -11.94
N GLU A 202 -23.50 7.11 -11.30
CA GLU A 202 -24.77 6.55 -11.75
C GLU A 202 -25.93 7.55 -11.63
N LEU A 203 -26.07 8.18 -10.45
CA LEU A 203 -27.15 9.11 -10.13
C LEU A 203 -27.10 10.36 -11.01
N PHE A 204 -25.91 10.93 -11.18
CA PHE A 204 -25.71 12.17 -11.90
C PHE A 204 -25.49 12.02 -13.39
N SER A 205 -25.36 10.79 -13.91
CA SER A 205 -25.22 10.52 -15.34
C SER A 205 -26.32 11.17 -16.20
N LYS A 206 -27.55 11.24 -15.68
CA LYS A 206 -28.71 11.83 -16.38
C LYS A 206 -28.63 13.36 -16.42
N PHE A 207 -28.12 13.98 -15.36
CA PHE A 207 -28.03 15.43 -15.22
C PHE A 207 -26.80 16.00 -15.94
N SER A 208 -25.69 15.26 -15.93
CA SER A 208 -24.42 15.67 -16.53
C SER A 208 -24.54 15.92 -18.04
N LYS A 209 -25.41 15.15 -18.74
CA LYS A 209 -25.70 15.33 -20.17
C LYS A 209 -26.25 16.72 -20.54
N ASN A 210 -26.83 17.44 -19.59
CA ASN A 210 -27.44 18.75 -19.83
C ASN A 210 -26.47 19.91 -19.60
N LEU A 211 -25.32 19.68 -18.95
CA LEU A 211 -24.35 20.73 -18.61
C LEU A 211 -23.26 20.89 -19.67
N SER A 212 -22.58 19.79 -19.98
CA SER A 212 -21.50 19.74 -20.95
C SER A 212 -21.28 18.28 -21.35
N PRO A 213 -20.95 17.97 -22.61
CA PRO A 213 -20.71 16.59 -23.06
C PRO A 213 -19.63 15.87 -22.23
N GLU A 214 -18.72 16.60 -21.59
CA GLU A 214 -17.60 16.05 -20.80
C GLU A 214 -17.69 16.38 -19.30
N GLY A 215 -18.68 17.17 -18.90
CA GLY A 215 -18.88 17.57 -17.51
C GLY A 215 -19.44 16.42 -16.65
N ARG A 216 -19.08 16.38 -15.37
CA ARG A 216 -19.63 15.45 -14.39
C ARG A 216 -20.04 16.20 -13.13
N ILE A 217 -21.23 15.89 -12.62
CA ILE A 217 -21.67 16.35 -11.30
C ILE A 217 -21.26 15.28 -10.28
N ILE A 218 -20.65 15.72 -9.18
CA ILE A 218 -20.10 14.86 -8.13
C ILE A 218 -20.36 15.44 -6.75
N THR A 219 -20.29 14.62 -5.71
CA THR A 219 -20.35 15.07 -4.32
C THR A 219 -18.92 15.34 -3.81
N SER A 220 -18.51 16.61 -3.79
CA SER A 220 -17.11 17.04 -3.55
C SER A 220 -16.43 16.35 -2.36
N SER A 221 -17.12 16.25 -1.23
CA SER A 221 -16.59 15.71 0.04
C SER A 221 -16.02 14.29 -0.04
N TYR A 222 -16.47 13.47 -1.00
CA TYR A 222 -15.98 12.09 -1.15
C TYR A 222 -14.89 11.97 -2.21
N TRP A 223 -14.77 12.94 -3.11
CA TRP A 223 -13.90 12.87 -4.28
C TRP A 223 -12.53 13.50 -4.03
N CYS A 224 -12.49 14.71 -3.49
CA CYS A 224 -11.25 15.39 -3.13
C CYS A 224 -11.46 16.22 -1.86
N GLU A 225 -10.43 16.29 -1.02
CA GLU A 225 -10.43 17.13 0.18
C GLU A 225 -9.85 18.53 -0.09
N ASP A 226 -9.24 18.74 -1.26
CA ASP A 226 -8.67 20.03 -1.66
C ASP A 226 -9.78 21.04 -1.98
N ASP A 227 -9.61 22.28 -1.55
CA ASP A 227 -10.53 23.40 -1.74
C ASP A 227 -9.92 24.55 -2.56
N ASP A 228 -8.85 24.26 -3.29
CA ASP A 228 -8.12 25.24 -4.10
C ASP A 228 -9.01 25.93 -5.13
N LYS A 229 -8.99 27.27 -5.13
CA LYS A 229 -9.62 28.10 -6.15
C LYS A 229 -8.60 28.51 -7.21
N CYS A 230 -8.83 28.08 -8.43
CA CYS A 230 -7.94 28.33 -9.57
C CYS A 230 -8.51 29.44 -10.47
N GLU A 231 -8.62 30.66 -9.94
CA GLU A 231 -9.25 31.78 -10.64
C GLU A 231 -8.48 32.21 -11.90
N ASP A 232 -7.14 32.22 -11.86
CA ASP A 232 -6.34 32.64 -13.01
C ASP A 232 -6.42 31.63 -14.15
N ALA A 233 -6.47 30.33 -13.83
CA ALA A 233 -6.74 29.28 -14.82
C ALA A 233 -8.16 29.42 -15.40
N LEU A 234 -9.17 29.68 -14.58
CA LEU A 234 -10.56 29.84 -15.03
C LEU A 234 -10.73 31.01 -16.01
N ARG A 235 -9.98 32.12 -15.82
CA ARG A 235 -9.99 33.27 -16.74
C ARG A 235 -9.58 32.93 -18.18
N LEU A 236 -8.84 31.83 -18.39
CA LEU A 236 -8.49 31.35 -19.73
C LEU A 236 -9.67 30.68 -20.46
N PHE A 237 -10.74 30.32 -19.73
CA PHE A 237 -11.91 29.62 -20.25
C PHE A 237 -13.19 30.42 -19.97
N PRO A 238 -13.40 31.57 -20.65
CA PRO A 238 -14.53 32.46 -20.38
C PRO A 238 -15.91 31.82 -20.60
N GLN A 239 -15.97 30.70 -21.34
CA GLN A 239 -17.17 29.90 -21.55
C GLN A 239 -17.56 29.04 -20.34
N LEU A 240 -16.67 28.85 -19.36
CA LEU A 240 -16.95 28.10 -18.16
C LEU A 240 -17.48 29.04 -17.08
N GLU A 241 -18.72 28.79 -16.66
CA GLU A 241 -19.31 29.44 -15.50
C GLU A 241 -18.90 28.72 -14.23
N ASP A 242 -18.46 29.47 -13.23
CA ASP A 242 -18.07 28.90 -11.93
C ASP A 242 -19.25 28.31 -11.17
N ARG A 243 -20.47 28.83 -11.42
CA ARG A 243 -21.70 28.37 -10.78
C ARG A 243 -22.84 28.33 -11.77
N VAL A 244 -23.55 27.20 -11.78
CA VAL A 244 -24.71 26.97 -12.64
C VAL A 244 -25.90 26.54 -11.79
N CYS A 245 -27.05 27.19 -11.96
CA CYS A 245 -28.28 26.79 -11.29
C CYS A 245 -28.98 25.69 -12.11
N LEU A 246 -29.10 24.48 -11.56
CA LEU A 246 -29.87 23.39 -12.17
C LEU A 246 -31.37 23.53 -11.89
N SER A 247 -31.71 24.03 -10.71
CA SER A 247 -33.07 24.33 -10.27
C SER A 247 -33.05 25.50 -9.26
N PRO A 248 -34.20 26.05 -8.85
CA PRO A 248 -34.24 27.11 -7.83
C PRO A 248 -33.58 26.71 -6.50
N ASP A 249 -33.55 25.41 -6.20
CA ASP A 249 -33.03 24.87 -4.94
C ASP A 249 -31.66 24.20 -5.09
N VAL A 250 -31.17 24.04 -6.33
CA VAL A 250 -29.95 23.27 -6.63
C VAL A 250 -29.02 24.09 -7.52
N CYS A 251 -27.90 24.49 -6.93
CA CYS A 251 -26.77 25.08 -7.63
C CYS A 251 -25.60 24.10 -7.65
N VAL A 252 -24.91 24.03 -8.78
CA VAL A 252 -23.64 23.33 -8.91
C VAL A 252 -22.51 24.35 -9.06
N GLU A 253 -21.37 24.04 -8.48
CA GLU A 253 -20.16 24.86 -8.53
C GLU A 253 -19.05 24.07 -9.22
N LEU A 254 -18.25 24.76 -10.03
CA LEU A 254 -17.10 24.17 -10.70
C LEU A 254 -16.07 23.75 -9.66
N PHE A 255 -15.69 22.47 -9.68
CA PHE A 255 -14.75 21.94 -8.71
C PHE A 255 -13.33 21.94 -9.28
N HIS A 256 -12.65 23.09 -9.17
CA HIS A 256 -11.34 23.36 -9.75
C HIS A 256 -10.28 22.27 -9.50
N PRO A 257 -10.14 21.67 -8.29
CA PRO A 257 -9.08 20.69 -8.04
C PRO A 257 -9.15 19.44 -8.92
N LEU A 258 -10.35 19.09 -9.39
CA LEU A 258 -10.56 17.95 -10.30
C LEU A 258 -10.80 18.39 -11.75
N SER A 259 -10.85 19.68 -12.03
CA SER A 259 -10.94 20.17 -13.40
C SER A 259 -9.61 19.98 -14.13
N HIS A 260 -9.70 19.57 -15.40
CA HIS A 260 -8.55 19.41 -16.28
C HIS A 260 -8.76 20.21 -17.55
N ALA A 261 -7.66 20.63 -18.17
CA ALA A 261 -7.65 21.32 -19.45
C ALA A 261 -6.64 20.65 -20.37
N GLU A 262 -7.01 20.55 -21.64
CA GLU A 262 -6.07 20.27 -22.72
C GLU A 262 -5.50 21.60 -23.21
N VAL A 263 -4.19 21.77 -23.06
CA VAL A 263 -3.49 22.99 -23.43
C VAL A 263 -2.38 22.69 -24.42
N GLN A 264 -2.19 23.58 -25.38
CA GLN A 264 -1.08 23.50 -26.32
C GLN A 264 0.03 24.45 -25.89
N ILE A 265 1.19 23.93 -25.53
CA ILE A 265 2.36 24.71 -25.11
C ILE A 265 3.57 24.24 -25.94
N ASN A 266 4.26 25.18 -26.60
CA ASN A 266 5.42 24.88 -27.45
C ASN A 266 5.16 23.78 -28.51
N GLY A 267 3.93 23.74 -29.06
CA GLY A 267 3.52 22.75 -30.06
C GLY A 267 3.29 21.33 -29.51
N ARG A 268 3.23 21.17 -28.19
CA ARG A 268 2.84 19.92 -27.53
C ARG A 268 1.48 20.07 -26.89
N ASP A 269 0.65 19.06 -27.07
CA ASP A 269 -0.66 18.98 -26.42
C ASP A 269 -0.48 18.28 -25.06
N LEU A 270 -0.86 18.96 -23.99
CA LEU A 270 -0.71 18.50 -22.62
C LEU A 270 -2.07 18.51 -21.93
N VAL A 271 -2.39 17.44 -21.22
CA VAL A 271 -3.54 17.39 -20.31
C VAL A 271 -3.04 17.75 -18.92
N VAL A 272 -3.50 18.89 -18.40
CA VAL A 272 -3.06 19.43 -17.11
C VAL A 272 -4.25 19.69 -16.20
N SER A 273 -4.05 19.55 -14.89
CA SER A 273 -5.09 19.97 -13.95
C SER A 273 -5.18 21.50 -13.91
N PHE A 274 -6.35 22.03 -13.55
CA PHE A 274 -6.54 23.47 -13.33
C PHE A 274 -5.58 24.01 -12.28
N VAL A 275 -5.29 23.21 -11.25
CA VAL A 275 -4.28 23.51 -10.23
C VAL A 275 -2.90 23.70 -10.85
N GLN A 276 -2.45 22.77 -11.70
CA GLN A 276 -1.14 22.88 -12.36
C GLN A 276 -1.08 24.09 -13.29
N LEU A 277 -2.16 24.35 -14.03
CA LEU A 277 -2.26 25.50 -14.93
C LEU A 277 -2.24 26.82 -14.16
N ASN A 278 -2.98 26.90 -13.04
CA ASN A 278 -2.97 28.07 -12.17
C ASN A 278 -1.58 28.29 -11.54
N ASP A 279 -0.93 27.22 -11.11
CA ASP A 279 0.43 27.27 -10.58
C ASP A 279 1.44 27.75 -11.63
N LEU A 280 1.24 27.42 -12.92
CA LEU A 280 2.05 27.95 -14.02
C LEU A 280 1.89 29.46 -14.19
N LEU A 281 0.65 29.95 -14.13
CA LEU A 281 0.33 31.37 -14.29
C LEU A 281 0.82 32.21 -13.10
N THR A 282 0.74 31.65 -11.89
CA THR A 282 1.11 32.33 -10.63
C THR A 282 2.55 32.06 -10.20
N ARG A 283 3.28 31.19 -10.90
CA ARG A 283 4.65 30.74 -10.59
C ARG A 283 4.74 30.08 -9.20
N ASN A 284 3.74 29.27 -8.86
CA ASN A 284 3.68 28.57 -7.59
C ASN A 284 4.55 27.30 -7.62
N SER A 285 5.52 27.22 -6.69
CA SER A 285 6.52 26.14 -6.62
C SER A 285 5.93 24.73 -6.47
N ARG A 286 4.66 24.59 -6.04
CA ARG A 286 3.99 23.29 -5.88
C ARG A 286 4.04 22.42 -7.14
N SER A 287 3.89 23.03 -8.32
CA SER A 287 3.88 22.30 -9.60
C SER A 287 5.17 22.47 -10.41
N LEU A 288 6.24 23.03 -9.82
CA LEU A 288 7.49 23.32 -10.53
C LEU A 288 8.13 22.06 -11.11
N ASP A 289 8.24 20.99 -10.32
CA ASP A 289 8.87 19.72 -10.75
C ASP A 289 8.11 19.07 -11.92
N PHE A 290 6.79 19.26 -11.98
CA PHE A 290 5.98 18.80 -13.11
C PHE A 290 6.32 19.59 -14.37
N TRP A 291 6.29 20.92 -14.31
CA TRP A 291 6.55 21.78 -15.47
C TRP A 291 8.00 21.69 -15.97
N MET A 292 8.96 21.50 -15.06
CA MET A 292 10.34 21.22 -15.42
C MET A 292 10.50 19.88 -16.14
N ARG A 293 9.77 18.85 -15.71
CA ARG A 293 9.81 17.51 -16.34
C ARG A 293 9.22 17.53 -17.75
N GLU A 294 8.16 18.31 -17.95
CA GLU A 294 7.58 18.55 -19.27
C GLU A 294 8.45 19.46 -20.16
N GLY A 295 9.47 20.11 -19.58
CA GLY A 295 10.40 20.98 -20.29
C GLY A 295 9.79 22.33 -20.67
N ILE A 296 8.80 22.81 -19.90
CA ILE A 296 8.11 24.07 -20.16
C ILE A 296 8.82 25.24 -19.45
N VAL A 297 9.33 25.00 -18.24
CA VAL A 297 10.03 26.00 -17.44
C VAL A 297 11.32 25.44 -16.85
N ASP A 298 12.27 26.32 -16.52
CA ASP A 298 13.44 25.97 -15.71
C ASP A 298 13.20 26.19 -14.20
N LYS A 299 14.27 26.07 -13.40
CA LYS A 299 14.22 26.25 -11.93
C LYS A 299 13.84 27.66 -11.50
N ASP A 300 14.04 28.65 -12.35
CA ASP A 300 13.81 30.07 -12.09
C ASP A 300 12.49 30.56 -12.74
N TRP A 301 11.62 29.62 -13.17
CA TRP A 301 10.38 29.89 -13.90
C TRP A 301 10.57 30.60 -15.25
N VAL A 302 11.74 30.44 -15.87
CA VAL A 302 11.98 30.91 -17.24
C VAL A 302 11.43 29.89 -18.22
N TYR A 303 10.58 30.34 -19.13
CA TYR A 303 10.02 29.48 -20.20
C TYR A 303 11.12 29.02 -21.15
N LEU A 304 11.14 27.72 -21.44
CA LEU A 304 12.11 27.05 -22.32
C LEU A 304 11.61 26.86 -23.75
#